data_AF-A0A496TNP2-F1
#
_entry.id   AF-A0A496TNP2-F1
#
_cell.length_a   1.000
_cell.length_b   1.000
_cell.length_c   1.000
_cell.angle_alpha   90.00
_cell.angle_beta   90.00
_cell.angle_gamma   90.00
#
_symmetry.space_group_name_H-M   'P 1'
#
loop_
_entity.id
_entity.type
_entity.pdbx_description
1 polymer ?
#
loop_
_entity_poly.entity_id
_entity_poly.type
_entity_poly.pdbx_seq_one_letter_code
_entity_poly.pdbx_strand_id
1 'polypeptide(L)'
;TCRHLGLAEGTVHCKNEDPEECGAELATKLQREQGLIKIGLIGYNPAIADHLVRVFGTENVRVTDMNPDNIGTEKFGIPIWDATTQTEEIIRWADYLLITGTTVVNGSFETIRGWLESYHKPYSFFGVTISGIAALLGLPRMCPLGR
;
A
#
# COMPACT_ATOMS: atom_id res chain seq x y z
N THR A 1 13.99 -19.56 -5.74
CA THR A 1 13.32 -18.29 -5.40
C THR A 1 13.84 -17.80 -4.05
N CYS A 2 13.71 -16.51 -3.70
CA CYS A 2 14.16 -15.99 -2.39
C CYS A 2 13.58 -16.81 -1.21
N ARG A 3 12.35 -17.33 -1.34
CA ARG A 3 11.76 -18.29 -0.41
C ARG A 3 12.54 -19.59 -0.26
N HIS A 4 12.94 -20.21 -1.37
CA HIS A 4 13.75 -21.43 -1.35
C HIS A 4 15.13 -21.21 -0.72
N LEU A 5 15.63 -19.97 -0.74
CA LEU A 5 16.89 -19.56 -0.11
C LEU A 5 16.72 -19.09 1.34
N GLY A 6 15.50 -19.12 1.90
CA GLY A 6 15.20 -18.62 3.25
C GLY A 6 15.29 -17.10 3.40
N LEU A 7 15.38 -16.35 2.30
CA LEU A 7 15.56 -14.89 2.30
C LEU A 7 14.24 -14.14 2.37
N ALA A 8 13.12 -14.74 1.97
CA ALA A 8 11.81 -14.08 1.92
C ALA A 8 10.70 -15.02 2.39
N GLU A 9 9.85 -14.51 3.29
CA GLU A 9 8.59 -15.13 3.73
C GLU A 9 7.39 -14.42 3.08
N GLY A 10 6.22 -15.06 3.14
CA GLY A 10 5.00 -14.46 2.61
C GLY A 10 5.01 -14.24 1.09
N THR A 11 5.62 -15.14 0.33
CA THR A 11 5.73 -15.03 -1.15
C THR A 11 4.49 -15.55 -1.88
N VAL A 12 3.57 -16.20 -1.17
CA VAL A 12 2.29 -16.69 -1.69
C VAL A 12 1.18 -15.80 -1.15
N HIS A 13 0.24 -15.45 -2.03
CA HIS A 13 -0.94 -14.68 -1.64
C HIS A 13 -1.71 -15.37 -0.51
N CYS A 14 -2.40 -14.55 0.28
CA CYS A 14 -3.46 -14.99 1.17
C CYS A 14 -4.50 -15.80 0.36
N LYS A 15 -5.08 -16.86 0.95
CA LYS A 15 -5.91 -17.89 0.31
C LYS A 15 -7.40 -17.71 0.70
N ASN A 16 -8.29 -17.50 -0.28
CA ASN A 16 -9.77 -17.40 -0.14
C ASN A 16 -10.31 -16.06 0.42
N GLU A 17 -11.19 -16.04 1.44
CA GLU A 17 -11.83 -14.85 2.09
C GLU A 17 -10.81 -13.88 2.75
N ASP A 18 -9.56 -14.31 2.76
CA ASP A 18 -8.31 -13.70 3.21
C ASP A 18 -8.05 -12.22 2.79
N PRO A 19 -8.55 -11.64 1.67
CA PRO A 19 -8.34 -10.22 1.37
C PRO A 19 -8.97 -9.28 2.38
N GLU A 20 -10.16 -9.61 2.89
CA GLU A 20 -10.88 -8.80 3.90
C GLU A 20 -10.11 -8.84 5.22
N GLU A 21 -9.81 -10.03 5.72
CA GLU A 21 -9.02 -10.23 6.94
C GLU A 21 -7.63 -9.57 6.84
N CYS A 22 -7.00 -9.64 5.67
CA CYS A 22 -5.72 -8.99 5.41
C CYS A 22 -5.83 -7.46 5.48
N GLY A 23 -6.89 -6.89 4.90
CA GLY A 23 -7.18 -5.46 4.98
C GLY A 23 -7.45 -5.01 6.41
N ALA A 24 -8.25 -5.79 7.16
CA ALA A 24 -8.58 -5.53 8.56
C ALA A 24 -7.33 -5.54 9.44
N GLU A 25 -6.55 -6.63 9.42
CA GLU A 25 -5.33 -6.77 10.22
C GLU A 25 -4.30 -5.71 9.87
N LEU A 26 -4.16 -5.36 8.58
CA LEU A 26 -3.27 -4.30 8.13
C LEU A 26 -3.69 -2.95 8.73
N ALA A 27 -4.97 -2.57 8.61
CA ALA A 27 -5.47 -1.30 9.12
C ALA A 27 -5.38 -1.21 10.65
N THR A 28 -5.74 -2.28 11.36
CA THR A 28 -5.64 -2.35 12.83
C THR A 28 -4.19 -2.29 13.31
N LYS A 29 -3.28 -3.02 12.65
CA LYS A 29 -1.85 -2.97 12.97
C LYS A 29 -1.31 -1.55 12.76
N LEU A 30 -1.66 -0.91 11.64
CA LEU A 30 -1.22 0.43 11.32
C LEU A 30 -1.74 1.45 12.34
N GLN A 31 -3.02 1.38 12.71
CA GLN A 31 -3.60 2.25 13.75
C GLN A 31 -2.91 2.04 15.11
N ARG A 32 -2.60 0.80 15.48
CA ARG A 32 -1.90 0.49 16.74
C ARG A 32 -0.48 1.05 16.77
N GLU A 33 0.22 1.02 15.63
CA GLU A 33 1.62 1.44 15.53
C GLU A 33 1.78 2.95 15.30
N GLN A 34 0.85 3.59 14.60
CA GLN A 34 0.96 4.98 14.16
C GLN A 34 -0.11 5.91 14.75
N GLY A 35 -1.16 5.38 15.38
CA GLY A 35 -2.33 6.14 15.81
C GLY A 35 -3.27 6.48 14.65
N LEU A 36 -4.15 7.45 14.87
CA LEU A 36 -5.04 8.00 13.83
C LEU A 36 -4.32 9.12 13.08
N ILE A 37 -3.89 8.83 11.87
CA ILE A 37 -3.07 9.72 11.00
C ILE A 37 -3.57 9.65 9.55
N LYS A 38 -3.04 10.52 8.67
CA LYS A 38 -3.38 10.50 7.25
C LYS A 38 -2.66 9.37 6.52
N ILE A 39 -3.43 8.51 5.86
CA ILE A 39 -2.93 7.36 5.12
C ILE A 39 -3.04 7.60 3.61
N GLY A 40 -1.92 7.45 2.92
CA GLY A 40 -1.86 7.41 1.47
C GLY A 40 -1.74 5.98 0.96
N LEU A 41 -2.71 5.50 0.17
CA LEU A 41 -2.66 4.20 -0.49
C LEU A 41 -2.31 4.37 -1.97
N ILE A 42 -1.10 3.94 -2.37
CA ILE A 42 -0.66 3.95 -3.76
C ILE A 42 -0.87 2.56 -4.36
N GLY A 43 -1.79 2.49 -5.32
CA GLY A 43 -2.30 1.25 -5.91
C GLY A 43 -3.56 0.77 -5.17
N TYR A 44 -4.70 0.81 -5.85
CA TYR A 44 -5.98 0.51 -5.23
C TYR A 44 -6.12 -0.99 -4.94
N ASN A 45 -6.41 -1.31 -3.67
CA ASN A 45 -6.86 -2.61 -3.23
C ASN A 45 -8.18 -2.41 -2.47
N PRO A 46 -9.31 -2.97 -2.95
CA PRO A 46 -10.63 -2.72 -2.36
C PRO A 46 -10.72 -3.06 -0.88
N ALA A 47 -10.15 -4.20 -0.44
CA ALA A 47 -10.24 -4.63 0.94
C ALA A 47 -9.40 -3.72 1.86
N ILE A 48 -8.17 -3.41 1.46
CA ILE A 48 -7.33 -2.48 2.23
C ILE A 48 -8.00 -1.09 2.30
N ALA A 49 -8.52 -0.58 1.18
CA ALA A 49 -9.18 0.73 1.14
C ALA A 49 -10.41 0.79 2.06
N ASP A 50 -11.29 -0.21 2.03
CA ASP A 50 -12.48 -0.28 2.91
C ASP A 50 -12.06 -0.22 4.39
N HIS A 51 -11.13 -1.08 4.81
CA HIS A 51 -10.71 -1.13 6.21
C HIS A 51 -9.95 0.12 6.66
N LEU A 52 -9.12 0.73 5.79
CA LEU A 52 -8.50 2.01 6.10
C LEU A 52 -9.56 3.09 6.32
N VAL A 53 -10.57 3.20 5.45
CA VAL A 53 -11.65 4.17 5.62
C VAL A 53 -12.42 3.93 6.91
N ARG A 54 -12.75 2.68 7.24
CA ARG A 54 -13.48 2.34 8.48
C ARG A 54 -12.69 2.69 9.75
N VAL A 55 -11.37 2.54 9.72
CA VAL A 55 -10.50 2.76 10.90
C VAL A 55 -10.06 4.21 11.05
N PHE A 56 -9.71 4.88 9.94
CA PHE A 56 -9.11 6.21 9.94
C PHE A 56 -10.09 7.34 9.56
N GLY A 57 -11.22 7.02 8.92
CA GLY A 57 -12.16 8.01 8.39
C GLY A 57 -11.85 8.41 6.94
N THR A 58 -12.88 8.82 6.19
CA THR A 58 -12.76 9.20 4.76
C THR A 58 -11.87 10.43 4.56
N GLU A 59 -11.81 11.32 5.55
CA GLU A 59 -10.99 12.53 5.52
C GLU A 59 -9.49 12.25 5.69
N ASN A 60 -9.14 11.08 6.24
CA ASN A 60 -7.76 10.67 6.53
C ASN A 60 -7.24 9.60 5.58
N VAL A 61 -7.99 9.25 4.52
CA VAL A 61 -7.55 8.27 3.52
C VAL A 61 -7.60 8.88 2.12
N ARG A 62 -6.50 8.76 1.39
CA ARG A 62 -6.44 9.03 -0.06
C ARG A 62 -5.91 7.80 -0.78
N VAL A 63 -6.35 7.61 -2.02
CA VAL A 63 -5.98 6.46 -2.84
C VAL A 63 -5.64 6.91 -4.25
N THR A 64 -4.56 6.39 -4.81
CA THR A 64 -4.27 6.49 -6.25
C THR A 64 -4.31 5.12 -6.92
N ASP A 65 -4.68 5.07 -8.19
CA ASP A 65 -4.63 3.87 -9.02
C ASP A 65 -4.22 4.19 -10.46
N MET A 66 -3.75 3.18 -11.19
CA MET A 66 -3.42 3.29 -12.62
C MET A 66 -4.51 2.72 -13.53
N ASN A 67 -5.50 1.99 -13.00
CA ASN A 67 -6.58 1.46 -13.82
C ASN A 67 -7.58 2.59 -14.16
N PRO A 68 -7.78 2.93 -15.44
CA PRO A 68 -8.74 3.96 -15.85
C PRO A 68 -10.18 3.68 -15.40
N ASP A 69 -10.55 2.42 -15.19
CA ASP A 69 -11.89 2.06 -14.70
C ASP A 69 -12.10 2.45 -13.23
N ASN A 70 -11.01 2.60 -12.46
CA ASN A 70 -11.07 3.04 -11.08
C ASN A 70 -10.96 4.56 -10.96
N ILE A 71 -10.13 5.20 -11.79
CA ILE A 71 -9.81 6.63 -11.70
C ILE A 71 -11.08 7.49 -11.82
N GLY A 72 -11.24 8.45 -10.91
CA GLY A 72 -12.38 9.36 -10.86
C GLY A 72 -13.66 8.73 -10.29
N THR A 73 -13.67 7.42 -10.01
CA THR A 73 -14.78 6.78 -9.30
C THR A 73 -14.69 7.03 -7.80
N GLU A 74 -15.84 6.98 -7.12
CA GLU A 74 -15.90 6.98 -5.67
C GLU A 74 -15.99 5.54 -5.15
N LYS A 75 -15.12 5.19 -4.20
CA LYS A 75 -15.11 3.91 -3.50
C LYS A 75 -15.07 4.18 -2.01
N PHE A 76 -15.98 3.58 -1.25
CA PHE A 76 -16.04 3.77 0.21
C PHE A 76 -16.08 5.25 0.65
N GLY A 77 -16.72 6.13 -0.15
CA GLY A 77 -16.81 7.56 0.16
C GLY A 77 -15.53 8.38 -0.10
N ILE A 78 -14.54 7.81 -0.79
CA ILE A 78 -13.33 8.52 -1.23
C ILE A 78 -13.14 8.41 -2.74
N PRO A 79 -12.69 9.48 -3.42
CA PRO A 79 -12.37 9.42 -4.85
C PRO A 79 -11.06 8.66 -5.09
N ILE A 80 -11.00 7.88 -6.16
CA ILE A 80 -9.76 7.26 -6.61
C ILE A 80 -9.02 8.21 -7.56
N TRP A 81 -7.80 8.58 -7.19
CA TRP A 81 -6.98 9.52 -7.93
C TRP A 81 -6.13 8.82 -8.99
N ASP A 82 -5.74 9.57 -10.02
CA ASP A 82 -4.85 9.11 -11.06
C ASP A 82 -3.40 9.06 -10.56
N ALA A 83 -2.83 7.85 -10.50
CA ALA A 83 -1.46 7.65 -10.04
C ALA A 83 -0.40 8.27 -10.96
N THR A 84 -0.71 8.57 -12.22
CA THR A 84 0.25 9.16 -13.16
C THR A 84 0.48 10.66 -12.91
N THR A 85 -0.51 11.33 -12.31
CA THR A 85 -0.48 12.79 -12.10
C THR A 85 -0.52 13.21 -10.64
N GLN A 86 -1.08 12.38 -9.75
CA GLN A 86 -1.38 12.78 -8.37
C GLN A 86 -0.59 12.00 -7.30
N THR A 87 0.33 11.12 -7.69
CA THR A 87 1.13 10.33 -6.72
C THR A 87 2.06 11.18 -5.86
N GLU A 88 2.66 12.24 -6.38
CA GLU A 88 3.49 13.11 -5.55
C GLU A 88 2.66 13.88 -4.51
N GLU A 89 1.45 14.29 -4.89
CA GLU A 89 0.55 15.03 -4.00
C GLU A 89 0.13 14.19 -2.79
N ILE A 90 -0.27 12.93 -3.03
CA ILE A 90 -0.63 12.01 -1.94
C ILE A 90 0.57 11.73 -1.03
N ILE A 91 1.79 11.62 -1.57
CA ILE A 91 3.02 11.44 -0.77
C ILE A 91 3.25 12.64 0.15
N ARG A 92 3.11 13.85 -0.36
CA ARG A 92 3.29 15.07 0.46
C ARG A 92 2.23 15.18 1.56
N TRP A 93 0.98 14.83 1.23
CA TRP A 93 -0.16 14.96 2.13
C TRP A 93 -0.19 13.91 3.25
N ALA A 94 0.16 12.65 2.94
CA ALA A 94 0.04 11.53 3.87
C ALA A 94 1.10 11.59 4.98
N ASP A 95 0.72 11.14 6.17
CA ASP A 95 1.65 10.93 7.28
C ASP A 95 2.32 9.55 7.18
N TYR A 96 1.61 8.57 6.59
CA TYR A 96 2.13 7.23 6.31
C TYR A 96 1.63 6.70 4.96
N LEU A 97 2.50 6.00 4.23
CA LEU A 97 2.18 5.45 2.92
C LEU A 97 2.15 3.92 2.87
N LEU A 98 1.12 3.39 2.22
CA LEU A 98 1.03 1.99 1.82
C LEU A 98 1.17 1.92 0.31
N ILE A 99 2.16 1.17 -0.16
CA ILE A 99 2.54 1.16 -1.58
C ILE A 99 2.44 -0.26 -2.12
N THR A 100 1.72 -0.46 -3.21
CA THR A 100 1.65 -1.79 -3.83
C THR A 100 3.02 -2.21 -4.37
N GLY A 101 3.36 -3.49 -4.18
CA GLY A 101 4.56 -4.09 -4.75
C GLY A 101 4.63 -4.05 -6.28
N THR A 102 3.51 -3.83 -6.98
CA THR A 102 3.49 -3.73 -8.44
C THR A 102 4.17 -2.47 -8.97
N THR A 103 4.39 -1.45 -8.13
CA THR A 103 5.18 -0.25 -8.47
C THR A 103 6.61 -0.56 -8.90
N VAL A 104 7.19 -1.66 -8.41
CA VAL A 104 8.52 -2.11 -8.84
C VAL A 104 8.46 -2.76 -10.22
N VAL A 105 7.39 -3.52 -10.51
CA VAL A 105 7.23 -4.20 -11.79
C VAL A 105 6.93 -3.24 -12.92
N ASN A 106 6.14 -2.19 -12.65
CA ASN A 106 5.77 -1.19 -13.66
C ASN A 106 6.77 -0.03 -13.79
N GLY A 107 7.90 -0.07 -13.06
CA GLY A 107 8.97 0.93 -13.15
C GLY A 107 8.70 2.27 -12.45
N SER A 108 7.57 2.43 -11.77
CA SER A 108 7.25 3.69 -11.05
C SER A 108 7.93 3.83 -9.68
N PHE A 109 8.50 2.74 -9.15
CA PHE A 109 9.11 2.74 -7.82
C PHE A 109 10.25 3.75 -7.66
N GLU A 110 11.16 3.90 -8.63
CA GLU A 110 12.30 4.80 -8.47
C GLU A 110 11.88 6.27 -8.34
N THR A 111 10.87 6.69 -9.09
CA THR A 111 10.29 8.04 -8.96
C THR A 111 9.62 8.21 -7.59
N ILE A 112 8.80 7.23 -7.18
CA ILE A 112 8.14 7.23 -5.87
C ILE A 112 9.18 7.30 -4.74
N ARG A 113 10.25 6.52 -4.83
CA ARG A 113 11.35 6.49 -3.86
C ARG A 113 12.02 7.86 -3.75
N GLY A 114 12.31 8.52 -4.87
CA GLY A 114 12.86 9.88 -4.87
C GLY A 114 11.98 10.89 -4.11
N TRP A 115 10.66 10.80 -4.27
CA TRP A 115 9.72 11.64 -3.51
C TRP A 115 9.66 11.28 -2.02
N LEU A 116 9.63 9.98 -1.68
CA LEU A 116 9.63 9.51 -0.29
C LEU A 116 10.87 9.99 0.48
N GLU A 117 12.05 9.89 -0.15
CA GLU A 117 13.31 10.36 0.40
C GLU A 117 13.32 11.89 0.55
N SER A 118 12.89 12.63 -0.48
CA SER A 118 12.86 14.09 -0.45
C SER A 118 11.93 14.64 0.64
N TYR A 119 10.80 13.99 0.86
CA TYR A 119 9.78 14.40 1.83
C TYR A 119 9.86 13.69 3.18
N HIS A 120 10.85 12.83 3.38
CA HIS A 120 11.09 12.06 4.60
C HIS A 120 9.83 11.29 5.07
N LYS A 121 9.13 10.65 4.12
CA LYS A 121 7.84 10.02 4.39
C LYS A 121 8.01 8.56 4.78
N PRO A 122 7.43 8.10 5.90
CA PRO A 122 7.43 6.69 6.26
C PRO A 122 6.47 5.92 5.36
N TYR A 123 6.86 4.69 5.00
CA TYR A 123 6.08 3.85 4.10
C TYR A 123 6.28 2.36 4.39
N SER A 124 5.35 1.55 3.90
CA SER A 124 5.50 0.10 3.77
C SER A 124 4.92 -0.39 2.45
N PHE A 125 5.54 -1.42 1.89
CA PHE A 125 5.00 -2.14 0.76
C PHE A 125 3.96 -3.18 1.17
N PHE A 126 2.90 -3.34 0.38
CA PHE A 126 1.95 -4.45 0.51
C PHE A 126 1.89 -5.30 -0.76
N GLY A 127 1.29 -6.48 -0.64
CA GLY A 127 1.21 -7.49 -1.70
C GLY A 127 2.42 -8.44 -1.70
N VAL A 128 2.33 -9.49 -2.51
CA VAL A 128 3.35 -10.55 -2.57
C VAL A 128 4.34 -10.38 -3.72
N THR A 129 4.01 -9.57 -4.74
CA THR A 129 4.89 -9.24 -5.87
C THR A 129 6.24 -8.67 -5.40
N ILE A 130 6.23 -7.90 -4.31
CA ILE A 130 7.44 -7.31 -3.73
C ILE A 130 8.24 -8.28 -2.87
N SER A 131 7.70 -9.44 -2.48
CA SER A 131 8.24 -10.28 -1.40
C SER A 131 9.74 -10.60 -1.55
N GLY A 132 10.17 -10.98 -2.75
CA GLY A 132 11.58 -11.23 -3.03
C GLY A 132 12.44 -9.97 -3.09
N ILE A 133 11.90 -8.88 -3.63
CA ILE A 133 12.63 -7.61 -3.80
C ILE A 133 12.79 -6.88 -2.45
N ALA A 134 11.74 -6.84 -1.65
CA ALA A 134 11.78 -6.28 -0.29
C ALA A 134 12.81 -7.00 0.57
N ALA A 135 12.88 -8.33 0.50
CA ALA A 135 13.89 -9.11 1.19
C ALA A 135 15.32 -8.79 0.73
N LEU A 136 15.54 -8.67 -0.59
CA LEU A 136 16.87 -8.39 -1.15
C LEU A 136 17.34 -6.95 -0.90
N LEU A 137 16.43 -5.99 -0.87
CA LEU A 137 16.72 -4.55 -0.77
C LEU A 137 16.45 -3.98 0.64
N GLY A 138 15.99 -4.79 1.59
CA GLY A 138 15.63 -4.34 2.94
C GLY A 138 14.45 -3.36 2.97
N LEU A 139 13.52 -3.44 2.01
CA LEU A 139 12.38 -2.52 1.94
C LEU A 139 11.32 -2.90 2.99
N PRO A 140 10.71 -1.90 3.67
CA PRO A 140 9.67 -2.16 4.67
C PRO A 140 8.45 -2.78 3.99
N ARG A 141 7.89 -3.82 4.61
CA ARG A 141 6.76 -4.58 4.06
C ARG A 141 5.72 -4.88 5.14
N MET A 142 4.46 -4.68 4.80
CA MET A 142 3.30 -4.97 5.62
C MET A 142 2.33 -5.87 4.84
N CYS A 143 2.48 -7.18 5.01
CA CYS A 143 1.61 -8.19 4.41
C CYS A 143 1.37 -9.31 5.44
N PRO A 144 0.50 -9.07 6.44
CA PRO A 144 0.41 -9.90 7.64
C PRO A 144 -0.02 -11.35 7.38
N LEU A 145 -0.81 -11.57 6.32
CA LEU A 145 -1.35 -12.90 5.95
C LEU A 145 -0.65 -13.54 4.74
N GLY A 146 0.47 -12.96 4.27
CA GLY A 146 1.27 -13.59 3.21
C GLY A 146 1.90 -14.90 3.71
N ARG A 147 1.89 -15.96 2.89
CA ARG A 147 2.45 -17.29 3.22
C ARG A 147 3.76 -17.63 2.52
#